data_AF-A0A4R7TVL1-F1
#
_entry.id   AF-A0A4R7TVL1-F1
#
_cell.length_a   1.000
_cell.length_b   1.000
_cell.length_c   1.000
_cell.angle_alpha   90.00
_cell.angle_beta   90.00
_cell.angle_gamma   90.00
#
_symmetry.space_group_name_H-M   'P 1'
#
loop_
_entity.id
_entity.type
_entity.pdbx_description
1 polymer ?
#
loop_
_entity_poly.entity_id
_entity_poly.type
_entity_poly.pdbx_seq_one_letter_code
_entity_poly.pdbx_strand_id
1 'polypeptide(L)'
;MTKDVIDKKIFVIFVVLNIFFALIYLSLAFIDWTLILGHLTGFLVIVYFSMTNYFAFKKVMQRQKNSSDKKVEKKILIFIFTIISITTLLLVTLFFSANILYAKMKNIEISFFKPINFITFITPSIIFVISSLLAIVKKNKNINQIQN
;
A
#
# COMPACT_ATOMS: atom_id res chain seq x y z
N MET A 1 -15.71 -2.42 -22.48
CA MET A 1 -15.00 -3.52 -21.78
C MET A 1 -13.86 -2.92 -20.95
N THR A 2 -14.12 -2.60 -19.69
CA THR A 2 -13.08 -2.11 -18.76
C THR A 2 -12.12 -3.26 -18.49
N LYS A 3 -10.92 -3.21 -19.09
CA LYS A 3 -9.79 -4.01 -18.59
C LYS A 3 -9.56 -3.54 -17.15
N ASP A 4 -9.99 -4.35 -16.18
CA ASP A 4 -9.78 -4.04 -14.77
C ASP A 4 -8.28 -3.79 -14.54
N VAL A 5 -7.96 -2.62 -13.99
CA VAL A 5 -6.57 -2.18 -13.76
C VAL A 5 -5.89 -3.06 -12.70
N ILE A 6 -6.68 -3.75 -11.87
CA ILE A 6 -6.24 -4.69 -10.85
C ILE A 6 -7.03 -6.00 -11.04
N ASP A 7 -6.34 -7.14 -11.10
CA ASP A 7 -6.98 -8.45 -11.12
C ASP A 7 -7.75 -8.66 -9.80
N LYS A 8 -9.09 -8.76 -9.88
CA LYS A 8 -9.96 -8.95 -8.71
C LYS A 8 -9.50 -10.09 -7.81
N LYS A 9 -8.98 -11.19 -8.39
CA LYS A 9 -8.50 -12.34 -7.60
C LYS A 9 -7.29 -11.96 -6.74
N ILE A 10 -6.44 -11.07 -7.23
CA ILE A 10 -5.22 -10.64 -6.52
C ILE A 10 -5.55 -9.62 -5.46
N PHE A 11 -6.53 -8.76 -5.70
CA PHE A 11 -7.06 -7.89 -4.66
C PHE A 11 -7.68 -8.70 -3.51
N VAL A 12 -8.42 -9.77 -3.81
CA VAL A 12 -8.93 -10.69 -2.80
C VAL A 12 -7.80 -11.34 -2.00
N ILE A 13 -6.75 -11.82 -2.67
CA ILE A 13 -5.56 -12.38 -1.98
C ILE A 13 -4.93 -11.35 -1.04
N PHE A 14 -4.75 -10.11 -1.51
CA PHE A 14 -4.22 -9.01 -0.69
C PHE A 14 -5.07 -8.78 0.58
N VAL A 15 -6.40 -8.70 0.45
CA VAL A 15 -7.30 -8.48 1.59
C VAL A 15 -7.28 -9.67 2.55
N VAL A 16 -7.39 -10.90 2.03
CA VAL A 16 -7.40 -12.12 2.85
C VAL A 16 -6.10 -12.27 3.64
N LEU A 17 -4.94 -12.04 3.02
CA LEU A 17 -3.66 -12.08 3.72
C LEU A 17 -3.58 -11.00 4.80
N ASN A 18 -4.05 -9.78 4.55
CA ASN A 18 -4.07 -8.73 5.57
C ASN A 18 -5.00 -9.08 6.75
N ILE A 19 -6.16 -9.70 6.50
CA ILE A 19 -7.05 -10.18 7.56
C ILE A 19 -6.37 -11.29 8.35
N PHE A 20 -5.73 -12.25 7.68
CA PHE A 20 -5.02 -13.34 8.34
C PHE A 20 -3.92 -12.83 9.28
N PHE A 21 -3.08 -11.90 8.81
CA PHE A 21 -2.08 -11.25 9.66
C PHE A 21 -2.69 -10.39 10.77
N ALA A 22 -3.81 -9.71 10.51
CA ALA A 22 -4.52 -8.98 11.55
C ALA A 22 -5.00 -9.92 12.68
N LEU A 23 -5.48 -11.12 12.34
CA LEU A 23 -5.87 -12.13 13.34
C LEU A 23 -4.66 -12.63 14.14
N ILE A 24 -3.50 -12.83 13.50
CA ILE A 24 -2.25 -13.18 14.19
C ILE A 24 -1.88 -12.08 15.19
N TYR A 25 -1.86 -10.81 14.78
CA TYR A 25 -1.52 -9.70 15.67
C TYR A 25 -2.56 -9.48 16.76
N LEU A 26 -3.85 -9.70 16.45
CA LEU A 26 -4.92 -9.65 17.43
C LEU A 26 -4.75 -10.76 18.48
N SER A 27 -4.36 -11.96 18.06
CA SER A 27 -4.06 -13.06 18.99
C SER A 27 -2.89 -12.74 19.91
N LEU A 28 -1.95 -11.88 19.50
CA LEU A 28 -0.82 -11.44 20.32
C LEU A 28 -1.10 -10.12 21.07
N ALA A 29 -2.27 -9.52 20.89
CA ALA A 29 -2.61 -8.21 21.45
C ALA A 29 -2.71 -8.20 22.98
N PHE A 30 -2.88 -9.37 23.61
CA PHE A 30 -2.81 -9.51 25.08
C PHE A 30 -1.39 -9.26 25.62
N ILE A 31 -0.35 -9.44 24.80
CA ILE A 31 1.04 -9.15 25.14
C ILE A 31 1.33 -7.68 24.83
N ASP A 32 1.03 -7.27 23.60
CA ASP A 32 1.25 -5.90 23.15
C ASP A 32 0.18 -5.49 22.14
N TRP A 33 -0.80 -4.69 22.61
CA TRP A 33 -1.88 -4.16 21.79
C TRP A 33 -1.40 -3.24 20.66
N THR A 34 -0.15 -2.77 20.73
CA THR A 34 0.41 -1.90 19.70
C THR A 34 0.77 -2.66 18.42
N LEU A 35 0.85 -4.00 18.48
CA LEU A 35 1.03 -4.87 17.31
C LEU A 35 -0.12 -4.70 16.31
N ILE A 36 -1.38 -4.79 16.78
CA ILE A 36 -2.56 -4.67 15.93
C ILE A 36 -2.72 -3.22 15.42
N LEU A 37 -2.41 -2.22 16.25
CA LEU A 37 -2.39 -0.83 15.81
C LEU A 37 -1.38 -0.59 14.69
N GLY A 38 -0.18 -1.14 14.81
CA GLY A 38 0.87 -1.04 13.80
C GLY A 38 0.37 -1.57 12.45
N HIS A 39 -0.19 -2.78 12.45
CA HIS A 39 -0.75 -3.40 11.25
C HIS A 39 -1.91 -2.60 10.65
N LEU A 40 -2.86 -2.12 11.47
CA LEU A 40 -3.98 -1.30 10.99
C LEU A 40 -3.49 0.02 10.39
N THR A 41 -2.52 0.68 11.02
CA THR A 41 -1.92 1.92 10.52
C THR A 41 -1.23 1.67 9.19
N GLY A 42 -0.41 0.61 9.08
CA GLY A 42 0.23 0.21 7.84
C GLY A 42 -0.76 -0.11 6.72
N PHE A 43 -1.86 -0.78 7.06
CA PHE A 43 -2.92 -1.10 6.11
C PHE A 43 -3.59 0.17 5.57
N LEU A 44 -3.92 1.12 6.44
CA LEU A 44 -4.50 2.41 6.05
C LEU A 44 -3.56 3.21 5.14
N VAL A 45 -2.26 3.23 5.45
CA VAL A 45 -1.23 3.88 4.60
C VAL A 45 -1.23 3.28 3.19
N ILE A 46 -1.26 1.95 3.07
CA ILE A 46 -1.26 1.27 1.77
C ILE A 46 -2.56 1.46 1.01
N VAL A 47 -3.71 1.46 1.70
CA VAL A 47 -5.01 1.76 1.08
C VAL A 47 -5.02 3.18 0.55
N TYR A 48 -4.55 4.16 1.34
CA TYR A 48 -4.42 5.55 0.92
C TYR A 48 -3.52 5.67 -0.31
N PHE A 49 -2.32 5.08 -0.27
CA PHE A 49 -1.37 5.09 -1.38
C PHE A 49 -1.99 4.48 -2.65
N SER A 50 -2.62 3.32 -2.52
CA SER A 50 -3.20 2.58 -3.65
C SER A 50 -4.39 3.30 -4.27
N MET A 51 -5.32 3.81 -3.45
CA MET A 51 -6.50 4.55 -3.93
C MET A 51 -6.09 5.85 -4.62
N THR A 52 -5.19 6.61 -4.02
CA THR A 52 -4.73 7.90 -4.58
C THR A 52 -4.06 7.68 -5.93
N ASN A 53 -3.19 6.67 -6.04
CA ASN A 53 -2.58 6.29 -7.32
C ASN A 53 -3.61 5.81 -8.35
N TYR A 54 -4.58 4.98 -7.94
CA TYR A 54 -5.64 4.50 -8.84
C TYR A 54 -6.43 5.66 -9.46
N PHE A 55 -6.90 6.60 -8.63
CA PHE A 55 -7.68 7.75 -9.12
C PHE A 55 -6.83 8.68 -9.99
N ALA A 56 -5.59 8.96 -9.58
CA ALA A 56 -4.66 9.76 -10.36
C ALA A 56 -4.39 9.15 -11.76
N PHE A 57 -4.02 7.87 -11.80
CA PHE A 57 -3.73 7.18 -13.05
C PHE A 57 -4.96 7.04 -13.92
N LYS A 58 -6.14 6.76 -13.36
CA LYS A 58 -7.40 6.70 -14.12
C LYS A 58 -7.67 8.03 -14.84
N LYS A 59 -7.48 9.16 -14.15
CA LYS A 59 -7.69 10.50 -14.73
C LYS A 59 -6.70 10.80 -15.86
N VAL A 60 -5.42 10.46 -15.69
CA VAL A 60 -4.39 10.64 -16.73
C VAL A 60 -4.63 9.72 -17.93
N MET A 61 -4.96 8.44 -17.71
CA MET A 61 -5.23 7.50 -18.79
C MET A 61 -6.49 7.87 -19.61
N GLN A 62 -7.49 8.51 -18.98
CA GLN A 62 -8.64 9.07 -19.70
C GLN A 62 -8.22 10.21 -20.64
N ARG A 63 -7.29 11.07 -20.21
CA ARG A 63 -6.74 12.16 -21.05
C ARG A 63 -5.87 11.64 -22.19
N GLN A 64 -5.03 10.64 -21.93
CA GLN A 64 -4.18 10.00 -22.95
C GLN A 64 -4.96 9.45 -24.15
N LYS A 65 -6.22 9.02 -23.98
CA LYS A 65 -7.03 8.55 -25.11
C LYS A 65 -7.34 9.65 -26.13
N ASN A 66 -7.29 10.91 -25.68
CA ASN A 66 -7.68 12.06 -26.48
C ASN A 66 -6.49 12.96 -26.83
N SER A 67 -5.28 12.68 -26.33
CA SER A 67 -4.08 13.49 -26.60
C SER A 67 -3.12 12.80 -27.57
N SER A 68 -2.48 13.60 -28.44
CA SER A 68 -1.51 13.11 -29.43
C SER A 68 -0.14 12.82 -28.81
N ASP A 69 0.21 13.44 -27.68
CA ASP A 69 1.54 13.35 -27.07
C ASP A 69 1.59 12.42 -25.84
N LYS A 70 1.71 11.11 -26.13
CA LYS A 70 1.83 10.06 -25.12
C LYS A 70 3.09 10.20 -24.23
N LYS A 71 4.14 10.90 -24.69
CA LYS A 71 5.39 11.07 -23.92
C LYS A 71 5.19 12.04 -22.76
N VAL A 72 4.49 13.16 -23.00
CA VAL A 72 4.19 14.16 -21.98
C VAL A 72 3.33 13.56 -20.87
N GLU A 73 2.28 12.83 -21.24
CA GLU A 73 1.38 12.18 -20.28
C GLU A 73 2.09 11.13 -19.41
N LYS A 74 3.09 10.41 -19.96
CA LYS A 74 3.93 9.50 -19.17
C LYS A 74 4.76 10.26 -18.12
N LYS A 75 5.33 11.41 -18.48
CA LYS A 75 6.07 12.26 -17.52
C LYS A 75 5.16 12.79 -16.42
N ILE A 76 3.94 13.22 -16.75
CA ILE A 76 2.93 13.65 -15.78
C ILE A 76 2.60 12.50 -14.82
N LEU A 77 2.44 11.29 -15.34
CA LEU A 77 2.12 10.11 -14.53
C LEU A 77 3.23 9.79 -13.51
N ILE A 78 4.49 9.87 -13.94
CA ILE A 78 5.65 9.70 -13.05
C ILE A 78 5.68 10.80 -12.00
N PHE A 79 5.47 12.06 -12.40
CA PHE A 79 5.48 13.20 -11.48
C PHE A 79 4.39 13.06 -10.40
N ILE A 80 3.16 12.68 -10.77
CA ILE A 80 2.07 12.46 -9.82
C ILE A 80 2.40 11.30 -8.88
N PHE A 81 2.94 10.19 -9.40
CA PHE A 81 3.37 9.07 -8.55
C PHE A 81 4.43 9.50 -7.52
N THR A 82 5.39 10.32 -7.92
CA THR A 82 6.41 10.88 -7.02
C THR A 82 5.78 11.74 -5.93
N ILE A 83 4.85 12.63 -6.27
CA ILE A 83 4.14 13.45 -5.29
C ILE A 83 3.39 12.56 -4.29
N ILE A 84 2.62 11.58 -4.76
CA ILE A 84 1.87 10.67 -3.89
C ILE A 84 2.81 9.89 -2.96
N SER A 85 3.97 9.47 -3.48
CA SER A 85 4.99 8.78 -2.69
C SER A 85 5.56 9.67 -1.58
N ILE A 86 5.85 10.93 -1.89
CA ILE A 86 6.31 11.93 -0.90
C ILE A 86 5.20 12.18 0.14
N THR A 87 3.95 12.39 -0.28
CA THR A 87 2.83 12.60 0.65
C THR A 87 2.61 11.39 1.56
N THR A 88 2.76 10.18 1.02
CA THR A 88 2.67 8.94 1.81
C THR A 88 3.81 8.87 2.83
N LEU A 89 5.04 9.20 2.45
CA LEU A 89 6.17 9.28 3.37
C LEU A 89 5.96 10.32 4.48
N LEU A 90 5.39 11.48 4.15
CA LEU A 90 5.03 12.50 5.14
C LEU A 90 3.96 11.98 6.11
N LEU A 91 2.96 11.27 5.60
CA LEU A 91 1.91 10.66 6.41
C LEU A 91 2.45 9.59 7.35
N VAL A 92 3.38 8.74 6.89
CA VAL A 92 4.11 7.81 7.76
C VAL A 92 4.91 8.58 8.82
N THR A 93 5.70 9.57 8.42
CA THR A 93 6.47 10.41 9.36
C THR A 93 5.58 11.05 10.43
N LEU A 94 4.37 11.48 10.06
CA LEU A 94 3.40 12.08 10.98
C LEU A 94 2.89 11.07 12.01
N PHE A 95 2.58 9.84 11.61
CA PHE A 95 2.21 8.77 12.55
C PHE A 95 3.33 8.47 13.54
N PHE A 96 4.57 8.35 13.06
CA PHE A 96 5.73 8.10 13.93
C PHE A 96 5.97 9.28 14.89
N SER A 97 5.89 10.51 14.39
CA SER A 97 6.08 11.72 15.20
C SER A 97 4.97 11.86 16.26
N ALA A 98 3.71 11.62 15.89
CA ALA A 98 2.59 11.62 16.82
C ALA A 98 2.77 10.57 17.92
N ASN A 99 3.25 9.37 17.58
CA ASN A 99 3.54 8.34 18.57
C ASN A 99 4.68 8.75 19.53
N ILE A 100 5.76 9.36 19.03
CA ILE A 100 6.84 9.88 19.88
C ILE A 100 6.30 10.95 20.85
N LEU A 101 5.51 11.89 20.34
CA LEU A 101 4.92 12.96 21.15
C LEU A 101 3.99 12.39 22.22
N TYR A 102 3.11 11.47 21.85
CA TYR A 102 2.21 10.80 22.78
C TYR A 102 2.98 10.05 23.88
N ALA A 103 4.03 9.31 23.50
CA ALA A 103 4.86 8.58 24.44
C ALA A 103 5.56 9.51 25.44
N LYS A 104 6.12 10.63 24.96
CA LYS A 104 6.70 11.68 25.82
C LYS A 104 5.67 12.31 26.74
N MET A 105 4.47 12.63 26.25
CA MET A 105 3.40 13.23 27.06
C MET A 105 2.89 12.31 28.17
N LYS A 106 2.92 10.98 27.93
CA LYS A 106 2.43 9.98 28.89
C LYS A 106 3.54 9.33 29.72
N ASN A 107 4.81 9.72 29.53
CA ASN A 107 5.97 9.07 30.13
C ASN A 107 5.97 7.55 29.94
N ILE A 108 5.56 7.10 28.75
CA ILE A 108 5.56 5.68 28.36
C ILE A 108 6.63 5.43 27.30
N GLU A 109 6.99 4.16 27.12
CA GLU A 109 7.93 3.78 26.07
C GLU A 109 7.39 4.10 24.66
N ILE A 110 8.29 4.48 23.76
CA ILE A 110 7.94 4.74 22.37
C ILE A 110 7.67 3.41 21.67
N SER A 111 6.38 3.03 21.61
CA SER A 111 5.97 1.73 21.09
C SER A 111 6.33 1.50 19.60
N PHE A 112 6.12 2.46 18.69
CA PHE A 112 6.32 2.25 17.25
C PHE A 112 7.78 2.00 16.81
N PHE A 113 8.78 2.36 17.62
CA PHE A 113 10.19 2.10 17.31
C PHE A 113 10.67 0.74 17.82
N LYS A 114 9.83 -0.01 18.53
CA LYS A 114 10.13 -1.41 18.83
C LYS A 114 10.19 -2.17 17.49
N PRO A 115 11.25 -2.96 17.22
CA PRO A 115 11.41 -3.66 15.95
C PRO A 115 10.18 -4.47 15.55
N ILE A 116 9.51 -5.08 16.53
CA ILE A 116 8.31 -5.90 16.30
C ILE A 116 7.13 -5.06 15.80
N ASN A 117 6.93 -3.84 16.30
CA ASN A 117 5.87 -2.92 15.89
C ASN A 117 6.16 -2.28 14.54
N PHE A 118 7.44 -2.06 14.23
CA PHE A 118 7.85 -1.65 12.90
C PHE A 118 7.58 -2.75 11.85
N ILE A 119 7.84 -4.01 12.20
CA ILE A 119 7.51 -5.17 11.35
C ILE A 119 5.99 -5.24 11.12
N THR A 120 5.17 -5.13 12.17
CA THR A 120 3.70 -5.17 11.99
C THR A 120 3.20 -4.04 11.11
N PHE A 121 3.78 -2.84 11.23
CA PHE A 121 3.48 -1.70 10.36
C PHE A 121 3.84 -1.94 8.88
N ILE A 122 4.95 -2.62 8.60
CA ILE A 122 5.40 -2.87 7.22
C ILE A 122 4.68 -4.07 6.57
N THR A 123 4.18 -5.03 7.36
CA THR A 123 3.52 -6.25 6.86
C THR A 123 2.50 -6.00 5.73
N PRO A 124 1.54 -5.05 5.85
CA PRO A 124 0.62 -4.73 4.75
C PRO A 124 1.29 -4.32 3.45
N SER A 125 2.42 -3.62 3.54
CA SER A 125 3.22 -3.18 2.39
C SER A 125 3.92 -4.37 1.72
N ILE A 126 4.47 -5.30 2.51
CA ILE A 126 5.07 -6.54 1.98
C ILE A 126 4.00 -7.37 1.26
N ILE A 127 2.83 -7.56 1.88
CA ILE A 127 1.71 -8.27 1.26
C ILE A 127 1.30 -7.60 -0.05
N PHE A 128 1.24 -6.27 -0.09
CA PHE A 128 0.94 -5.51 -1.30
C PHE A 128 1.97 -5.73 -2.42
N VAL A 129 3.27 -5.68 -2.10
CA VAL A 129 4.35 -5.91 -3.06
C VAL A 129 4.29 -7.33 -3.62
N ILE A 130 4.17 -8.35 -2.76
CA ILE A 130 4.06 -9.75 -3.18
C ILE A 130 2.82 -9.95 -4.07
N SER A 131 1.67 -9.42 -3.66
CA SER A 131 0.42 -9.52 -4.44
C SER A 131 0.57 -8.87 -5.81
N SER A 132 1.22 -7.70 -5.88
CA SER A 132 1.49 -6.99 -7.13
C SER A 132 2.45 -7.75 -8.05
N LEU A 133 3.50 -8.35 -7.50
CA LEU A 133 4.44 -9.20 -8.26
C LEU A 133 3.73 -10.42 -8.85
N LEU A 134 2.90 -11.10 -8.06
CA LEU A 134 2.08 -12.22 -8.54
C LEU A 134 1.17 -11.80 -9.70
N ALA A 135 0.63 -10.58 -9.67
CA ALA A 135 -0.16 -10.03 -10.77
C ALA A 135 0.61 -9.88 -12.06
N ILE A 136 1.83 -9.36 -11.96
CA ILE A 136 2.71 -9.15 -13.11
C ILE A 136 3.11 -10.50 -13.70
N VAL A 137 3.52 -11.46 -12.87
CA VAL A 137 3.92 -12.81 -13.31
C VAL A 137 2.76 -13.51 -14.01
N LYS A 138 1.56 -13.48 -13.43
CA LYS A 138 0.36 -14.09 -14.03
C LYS A 138 0.02 -13.47 -15.38
N LYS A 139 0.08 -12.13 -15.47
CA LYS A 139 -0.18 -11.41 -16.72
C LYS A 139 0.81 -11.79 -17.82
N ASN A 140 2.09 -11.90 -17.51
CA ASN A 140 3.13 -12.27 -18.48
C ASN A 140 2.96 -13.72 -18.97
N LYS A 141 2.63 -14.67 -18.08
CA LYS A 141 2.34 -16.07 -18.47
C LYS A 141 1.16 -16.17 -19.43
N ASN A 142 0.07 -15.44 -19.19
CA ASN A 142 -1.09 -15.45 -20.07
C ASN A 142 -0.78 -14.87 -21.46
N ILE A 143 0.09 -13.86 -21.57
CA ILE A 143 0.50 -13.30 -22.87
C ILE A 143 1.26 -14.34 -23.69
N ASN A 144 2.19 -15.06 -23.07
CA ASN A 144 3.00 -16.08 -23.74
C ASN A 144 2.18 -17.31 -24.19
N GLN A 145 1.08 -17.62 -23.50
CA GLN A 145 0.15 -18.70 -23.90
C GLN A 145 -0.76 -18.34 -25.09
N ILE A 146 -0.94 -17.06 -25.40
CA ILE A 146 -1.75 -16.60 -26.54
C ILE A 146 -0.90 -16.49 -27.81
N GLN A 147 0.43 -16.40 -27.67
CA GLN A 147 1.38 -16.26 -28.78
C GLN A 147 1.94 -17.59 -29.30
N ASN A 148 1.67 -18.70 -28.60
CA ASN A 148 1.98 -20.07 -29.01
C ASN A 148 0.71 -20.82 -29.38
#